data_AF-A0A369ULU5-F1
#
_entry.id   AF-A0A369ULU5-F1
#
_cell.length_a   1.000
_cell.length_b   1.000
_cell.length_c   1.000
_cell.angle_alpha   90.00
_cell.angle_beta   90.00
_cell.angle_gamma   90.00
#
_symmetry.space_group_name_H-M   'P 1'
#
loop_
_entity.id
_entity.type
_entity.pdbx_description
1 polymer ?
#
loop_
_entity_poly.entity_id
_entity_poly.type
_entity_poly.pdbx_seq_one_letter_code
_entity_poly.pdbx_strand_id
1 'polypeptide(L)'
;MKPLYIETISLYGPGLPSWQEAALTLLAPETYREDMVGPLQSTFLSSGIKRKTSQHMQLAIYAADKALEGTDTDPNDIEFVFASSEGDLNIAHHICYSLTLEGKPVSPTKFQNVILNAAAGHLGILMKNTASATTVTAASHSLAVGLLQSYTTSLTESTPILYVAYDAPALLKIDPDAAPIDPFSVGFLLSPSPSKRSIASIRLSLQDGTQITPVENANLSRVSTRSSAAGVLPLMIALAKQQQETVVLPYSNQQVLSVEVTPC
;
A
#
# COMPACT_ATOMS: atom_id res chain seq x y z
N MET A 1 -17.49 15.82 0.15
CA MET A 1 -16.76 15.73 -1.13
C MET A 1 -17.41 14.64 -2.00
N LYS A 2 -17.20 14.64 -3.32
CA LYS A 2 -17.73 13.59 -4.23
C LYS A 2 -17.10 12.23 -3.88
N PRO A 3 -17.82 11.11 -3.92
CA PRO A 3 -17.20 9.81 -3.65
C PRO A 3 -16.18 9.44 -4.74
N LEU A 4 -15.18 8.64 -4.36
CA LEU A 4 -14.47 7.75 -5.27
C LEU A 4 -15.00 6.34 -5.14
N TYR A 5 -14.76 5.50 -6.13
CA TYR A 5 -15.23 4.12 -6.20
C TYR A 5 -14.02 3.18 -6.19
N ILE A 6 -14.02 2.22 -5.28
CA ILE A 6 -13.03 1.14 -5.25
C ILE A 6 -13.49 0.07 -6.24
N GLU A 7 -12.72 -0.15 -7.30
CA GLU A 7 -12.99 -1.17 -8.33
C GLU A 7 -12.44 -2.54 -7.94
N THR A 8 -11.27 -2.55 -7.31
CA THR A 8 -10.52 -3.76 -6.96
C THR A 8 -9.64 -3.49 -5.74
N ILE A 9 -9.27 -4.57 -5.06
CA ILE A 9 -8.49 -4.55 -3.82
C ILE A 9 -7.42 -5.63 -3.91
N SER A 10 -6.21 -5.31 -3.47
CA SER A 10 -5.18 -6.29 -3.12
C SER A 10 -4.76 -6.14 -1.66
N LEU A 11 -4.35 -7.25 -1.05
CA LEU A 11 -3.81 -7.27 0.30
C LEU A 11 -2.80 -8.40 0.42
N TYR A 12 -1.69 -8.13 1.10
CA TYR A 12 -0.71 -9.14 1.49
C TYR A 12 -0.08 -8.74 2.82
N GLY A 13 -0.02 -9.68 3.77
CA GLY A 13 0.64 -9.51 5.06
C GLY A 13 0.66 -10.80 5.88
N PRO A 14 1.23 -10.77 7.09
CA PRO A 14 1.23 -11.93 8.00
C PRO A 14 -0.19 -12.41 8.28
N GLY A 15 -0.46 -13.69 8.01
CA GLY A 15 -1.79 -14.28 8.14
C GLY A 15 -2.85 -13.78 7.15
N LEU A 16 -2.48 -12.95 6.19
CA LEU A 16 -3.38 -12.29 5.22
C LEU A 16 -2.78 -12.41 3.81
N PRO A 17 -2.81 -13.60 3.19
CA PRO A 17 -2.03 -13.91 1.98
C PRO A 17 -2.60 -13.33 0.67
N SER A 18 -3.88 -13.00 0.64
CA SER A 18 -4.60 -12.39 -0.49
C SER A 18 -5.82 -11.64 0.04
N TRP A 19 -6.43 -10.73 -0.75
CA TRP A 19 -7.68 -10.08 -0.34
C TRP A 19 -8.83 -11.08 -0.14
N GLN A 20 -8.93 -12.09 -1.01
CA GLN A 20 -9.99 -13.10 -0.96
C GLN A 20 -9.94 -13.91 0.33
N GLU A 21 -8.75 -14.35 0.75
CA GLU A 21 -8.57 -15.08 2.01
C GLU A 21 -8.68 -14.14 3.21
N ALA A 22 -8.08 -12.95 3.11
CA ALA A 22 -8.12 -11.95 4.17
C ALA A 22 -9.55 -11.52 4.50
N ALA A 23 -10.41 -11.27 3.51
CA ALA A 23 -11.80 -10.88 3.75
C ALA A 23 -12.54 -11.91 4.62
N LEU A 24 -12.31 -13.21 4.39
CA LEU A 24 -12.87 -14.29 5.22
C LEU A 24 -12.30 -14.26 6.64
N THR A 25 -10.98 -14.12 6.79
CA THR A 25 -10.31 -14.03 8.09
C THR A 25 -10.73 -12.78 8.88
N LEU A 26 -10.95 -11.65 8.20
CA LEU A 26 -11.40 -10.40 8.83
C LEU A 26 -12.86 -10.47 9.31
N LEU A 27 -13.69 -11.30 8.66
CA LEU A 27 -15.06 -11.61 9.10
C LEU A 27 -15.12 -12.66 10.21
N ALA A 28 -14.09 -13.52 10.31
CA ALA A 28 -13.96 -14.55 11.34
C ALA A 28 -12.56 -14.47 12.02
N PRO A 29 -12.28 -13.43 12.83
CA PRO A 29 -10.93 -13.16 13.36
C PRO A 29 -10.31 -14.27 14.20
N GLU A 30 -11.11 -15.17 14.77
CA GLU A 30 -10.68 -16.37 15.48
C GLU A 30 -9.97 -17.39 14.57
N THR A 31 -10.15 -17.29 13.25
CA THR A 31 -9.48 -18.12 12.25
C THR A 31 -8.09 -17.61 11.87
N TYR A 32 -7.71 -16.41 12.33
CA TYR A 32 -6.42 -15.79 12.01
C TYR A 32 -5.25 -16.65 12.47
N ARG A 33 -4.29 -16.82 11.56
CA ARG A 33 -3.06 -17.58 11.79
C ARG A 33 -1.87 -16.82 11.19
N GLU A 34 -0.97 -16.32 12.04
CA GLU A 34 0.19 -15.51 11.62
C GLU A 34 1.13 -16.26 10.66
N ASP A 35 1.21 -17.59 10.76
CA ASP A 35 2.00 -18.47 9.89
C ASP A 35 1.37 -18.72 8.51
N MET A 36 0.12 -18.28 8.29
CA MET A 36 -0.53 -18.33 6.99
C MET A 36 0.07 -17.28 6.06
N VAL A 37 1.13 -17.68 5.36
CA VAL A 37 1.85 -16.85 4.40
C VAL A 37 1.74 -17.46 3.01
N GLY A 38 1.14 -16.70 2.09
CA GLY A 38 1.02 -17.08 0.69
C GLY A 38 2.27 -16.71 -0.11
N PRO A 39 2.55 -17.36 -1.24
CA PRO A 39 3.62 -16.93 -2.12
C PRO A 39 3.27 -15.58 -2.78
N LEU A 40 4.26 -14.70 -2.96
CA LEU A 40 4.16 -13.50 -3.80
C LEU A 40 4.11 -13.90 -5.30
N GLN A 41 2.96 -14.42 -5.71
CA GLN A 41 2.64 -14.76 -7.09
C GLN A 41 2.10 -13.54 -7.82
N SER A 42 2.89 -13.05 -8.78
CA SER A 42 2.55 -11.89 -9.59
C SER A 42 2.98 -12.12 -11.04
N THR A 43 2.14 -11.72 -11.99
CA THR A 43 2.40 -11.75 -13.43
C THR A 43 3.52 -10.79 -13.83
N PHE A 44 3.67 -9.68 -13.10
CA PHE A 44 4.70 -8.66 -13.30
C PHE A 44 6.07 -9.05 -12.71
N LEU A 45 6.10 -9.96 -11.72
CA LEU A 45 7.33 -10.41 -11.07
C LEU A 45 7.95 -11.65 -11.73
N SER A 46 8.36 -11.52 -13.00
CA SER A 46 9.18 -12.54 -13.65
C SER A 46 10.53 -12.73 -12.93
N SER A 47 11.21 -13.87 -13.13
CA SER A 47 12.52 -14.12 -12.51
C SER A 47 13.56 -13.04 -12.84
N GLY A 48 13.46 -12.42 -14.02
CA GLY A 48 14.34 -11.31 -14.42
C GLY A 48 14.10 -10.05 -13.58
N ILE A 49 12.84 -9.73 -13.30
CA ILE A 49 12.45 -8.58 -12.47
C ILE A 49 12.81 -8.86 -11.01
N LYS A 50 12.48 -10.03 -10.46
CA LYS A 50 12.82 -10.42 -9.08
C LYS A 50 14.32 -10.29 -8.76
N ARG A 51 15.20 -10.51 -9.74
CA ARG A 51 16.67 -10.35 -9.56
C ARG A 51 17.14 -8.90 -9.54
N LYS A 52 16.35 -7.97 -10.08
CA LYS A 52 16.67 -6.53 -10.19
C LYS A 52 15.97 -5.68 -9.15
N THR A 53 15.00 -6.24 -8.42
CA THR A 53 14.16 -5.54 -7.46
C THR A 53 14.36 -6.11 -6.05
N SER A 54 14.23 -5.28 -5.03
CA SER A 54 14.27 -5.70 -3.64
C SER A 54 12.93 -6.27 -3.17
N GLN A 55 12.90 -6.87 -1.99
CA GLN A 55 11.65 -7.35 -1.38
C GLN A 55 10.63 -6.22 -1.21
N HIS A 56 11.07 -5.02 -0.81
CA HIS A 56 10.25 -3.82 -0.70
C HIS A 56 9.55 -3.49 -2.02
N MET A 57 10.30 -3.45 -3.11
CA MET A 57 9.77 -3.21 -4.44
C MET A 57 8.90 -4.37 -4.96
N GLN A 58 9.24 -5.61 -4.63
CA GLN A 58 8.45 -6.78 -5.02
C GLN A 58 7.06 -6.76 -4.37
N LEU A 59 6.93 -6.34 -3.12
CA LEU A 59 5.63 -6.17 -2.44
C LEU A 59 4.77 -5.12 -3.14
N ALA A 60 5.34 -3.97 -3.49
CA ALA A 60 4.66 -2.93 -4.25
C ALA A 60 4.15 -3.43 -5.62
N ILE A 61 5.02 -4.11 -6.39
CA ILE A 61 4.65 -4.63 -7.71
C ILE A 61 3.59 -5.73 -7.59
N TYR A 62 3.66 -6.57 -6.56
CA TYR A 62 2.63 -7.58 -6.28
C TYR A 62 1.27 -6.91 -6.01
N ALA A 63 1.23 -5.92 -5.11
CA ALA A 63 -0.02 -5.23 -4.78
C ALA A 63 -0.61 -4.50 -5.99
N ALA A 64 0.24 -3.88 -6.82
CA ALA A 64 -0.17 -3.26 -8.07
C ALA A 64 -0.80 -4.26 -9.04
N ASP A 65 -0.11 -5.38 -9.32
CA ASP A 65 -0.60 -6.44 -10.21
C ASP A 65 -1.95 -6.99 -9.72
N LYS A 66 -2.07 -7.27 -8.43
CA LYS A 66 -3.30 -7.79 -7.84
C LYS A 66 -4.44 -6.77 -7.78
N ALA A 67 -4.14 -5.49 -7.64
CA ALA A 67 -5.14 -4.43 -7.74
C ALA A 67 -5.54 -4.16 -9.21
N LEU A 68 -4.81 -4.64 -10.21
CA LEU A 68 -5.20 -4.53 -11.61
C LEU A 68 -5.79 -5.83 -12.18
N GLU A 69 -5.77 -6.92 -11.41
CA GLU A 69 -6.26 -8.22 -11.83
C GLU A 69 -7.75 -8.18 -12.18
N GLY A 70 -8.11 -8.70 -13.35
CA GLY A 70 -9.49 -8.69 -13.86
C GLY A 70 -9.98 -7.32 -14.37
N THR A 71 -9.08 -6.34 -14.54
CA THR A 71 -9.42 -5.03 -15.11
C THR A 71 -9.01 -4.91 -16.58
N ASP A 72 -9.91 -4.39 -17.41
CA ASP A 72 -9.63 -4.06 -18.82
C ASP A 72 -9.24 -2.58 -19.03
N THR A 73 -8.81 -1.89 -17.96
CA THR A 73 -8.45 -0.48 -18.04
C THR A 73 -7.11 -0.34 -18.79
N ASP A 74 -7.03 0.59 -19.76
CA ASP A 74 -5.76 0.87 -20.42
C ASP A 74 -4.73 1.32 -19.38
N PRO A 75 -3.54 0.71 -19.32
CA PRO A 75 -2.46 1.15 -18.45
C PRO A 75 -2.20 2.66 -18.48
N ASN A 76 -2.33 3.32 -19.65
CA ASN A 76 -2.07 4.75 -19.80
C ASN A 76 -3.21 5.65 -19.30
N ASP A 77 -4.39 5.09 -19.01
CA ASP A 77 -5.51 5.79 -18.41
C ASP A 77 -5.46 5.75 -16.87
N ILE A 78 -4.43 5.11 -16.29
CA ILE A 78 -4.29 4.96 -14.84
C ILE A 78 -3.08 5.75 -14.37
N GLU A 79 -3.33 6.69 -13.46
CA GLU A 79 -2.27 7.36 -12.71
C GLU A 79 -1.88 6.58 -11.46
N PHE A 80 -0.65 6.74 -11.02
CA PHE A 80 -0.10 5.97 -9.90
C PHE A 80 0.12 6.85 -8.66
N VAL A 81 -0.31 6.34 -7.50
CA VAL A 81 0.08 6.88 -6.20
C VAL A 81 0.63 5.76 -5.33
N PHE A 82 1.87 5.91 -4.90
CA PHE A 82 2.57 4.94 -4.07
C PHE A 82 2.86 5.57 -2.70
N ALA A 83 2.75 4.79 -1.63
CA ALA A 83 3.05 5.23 -0.28
C ALA A 83 3.93 4.20 0.44
N SER A 84 5.01 4.67 1.05
CA SER A 84 5.84 3.85 1.93
C SER A 84 6.40 4.70 3.06
N SER A 85 6.49 4.12 4.26
CA SER A 85 6.93 4.82 5.48
C SER A 85 8.37 5.29 5.39
N GLU A 86 9.31 4.38 5.12
CA GLU A 86 10.76 4.67 5.16
C GLU A 86 11.46 4.35 3.82
N GLY A 87 10.74 3.79 2.85
CA GLY A 87 11.33 3.28 1.61
C GLY A 87 12.20 2.04 1.84
N ASP A 88 13.14 1.78 0.94
CA ASP A 88 14.02 0.61 1.03
C ASP A 88 15.31 0.93 1.80
N LEU A 89 15.25 0.79 3.13
CA LEU A 89 16.40 1.00 4.00
C LEU A 89 17.51 -0.04 3.81
N ASN A 90 17.22 -1.23 3.27
CA ASN A 90 18.27 -2.22 2.99
C ASN A 90 19.16 -1.75 1.83
N ILE A 91 18.55 -1.18 0.78
CA ILE A 91 19.31 -0.57 -0.33
C ILE A 91 20.08 0.65 0.16
N ALA A 92 19.45 1.53 0.94
CA ALA A 92 20.11 2.71 1.51
C ALA A 92 21.31 2.32 2.37
N HIS A 93 21.14 1.37 3.30
CA HIS A 93 22.22 0.83 4.11
C HIS A 93 23.35 0.26 3.26
N HIS A 94 23.03 -0.56 2.25
CA HIS A 94 24.04 -1.13 1.37
C HIS A 94 24.87 -0.05 0.65
N ILE A 95 24.24 1.03 0.17
CA ILE A 95 24.94 2.14 -0.48
C ILE A 95 25.84 2.85 0.51
N CYS A 96 25.32 3.22 1.69
CA CYS A 96 26.09 3.86 2.75
C CYS A 96 27.29 3.01 3.18
N TYR A 97 27.09 1.71 3.36
CA TYR A 97 28.18 0.77 3.67
C TYR A 97 29.19 0.67 2.53
N SER A 98 28.74 0.61 1.27
CA SER A 98 29.65 0.57 0.11
C SER A 98 30.56 1.80 0.04
N LEU A 99 30.10 2.97 0.52
CA LEU A 99 30.89 4.20 0.56
C LEU A 99 32.00 4.19 1.62
N THR A 100 31.94 3.30 2.62
CA THR A 100 33.00 3.17 3.64
C THR A 100 34.13 2.22 3.22
N LEU A 101 33.93 1.43 2.17
CA LEU A 101 34.91 0.48 1.66
C LEU A 101 35.94 1.16 0.73
N GLU A 102 37.12 0.55 0.61
CA GLU A 102 38.13 0.96 -0.37
C GLU A 102 37.57 0.92 -1.80
N GLY A 103 37.86 1.95 -2.60
CA GLY A 103 37.33 2.07 -3.95
C GLY A 103 35.84 2.44 -4.06
N LYS A 104 35.12 2.54 -2.92
CA LYS A 104 33.70 2.96 -2.83
C LYS A 104 32.79 2.26 -3.86
N PRO A 105 32.71 0.92 -3.86
CA PRO A 105 32.05 0.14 -4.91
C PRO A 105 30.51 0.23 -4.84
N VAL A 106 29.95 1.38 -5.21
CA VAL A 106 28.49 1.57 -5.28
C VAL A 106 27.95 0.92 -6.56
N SER A 107 27.05 -0.04 -6.41
CA SER A 107 26.35 -0.67 -7.53
C SER A 107 25.41 0.33 -8.24
N PRO A 108 25.55 0.57 -9.55
CA PRO A 108 24.65 1.45 -10.30
C PRO A 108 23.17 1.03 -10.22
N THR A 109 22.91 -0.28 -10.29
CA THR A 109 21.56 -0.85 -10.18
C THR A 109 20.93 -0.55 -8.82
N LYS A 110 21.69 -0.73 -7.73
CA LYS A 110 21.19 -0.43 -6.38
C LYS A 110 21.00 1.07 -6.19
N PHE A 111 21.90 1.88 -6.73
CA PHE A 111 21.80 3.34 -6.66
C PHE A 111 20.52 3.86 -7.32
N GLN A 112 20.15 3.34 -8.49
CA GLN A 112 18.89 3.71 -9.15
C GLN A 112 17.64 3.27 -8.38
N ASN A 113 17.75 2.24 -7.54
CA ASN A 113 16.64 1.70 -6.77
C ASN A 113 16.52 2.26 -5.34
N VAL A 114 17.41 3.17 -4.90
CA VAL A 114 17.37 3.75 -3.55
C VAL A 114 16.29 4.82 -3.38
N ILE A 115 15.87 5.42 -4.49
CA ILE A 115 14.86 6.47 -4.50
C ILE A 115 13.49 5.90 -4.17
N LEU A 116 12.68 6.64 -3.41
CA LEU A 116 11.38 6.17 -2.91
C LEU A 116 10.44 5.75 -4.05
N ASN A 117 10.47 6.49 -5.17
CA ASN A 117 9.62 6.24 -6.34
C ASN A 117 10.11 5.11 -7.25
N ALA A 118 11.16 4.37 -6.89
CA ALA A 118 11.70 3.30 -7.74
C ALA A 118 10.63 2.25 -8.08
N ALA A 119 9.79 1.84 -7.12
CA ALA A 119 8.73 0.86 -7.37
C ALA A 119 7.71 1.35 -8.41
N ALA A 120 7.25 2.60 -8.29
CA ALA A 120 6.33 3.20 -9.25
C ALA A 120 6.98 3.31 -10.65
N GLY A 121 8.26 3.67 -10.73
CA GLY A 121 9.01 3.73 -11.99
C GLY A 121 9.16 2.37 -12.67
N HIS A 122 9.51 1.32 -11.91
CA HIS A 122 9.60 -0.05 -12.43
C HIS A 122 8.23 -0.54 -12.93
N LEU A 123 7.15 -0.27 -12.19
CA LEU A 123 5.79 -0.61 -12.62
C LEU A 123 5.40 0.11 -13.92
N GLY A 124 5.69 1.41 -14.03
CA GLY A 124 5.43 2.19 -15.24
C GLY A 124 6.13 1.60 -16.47
N ILE A 125 7.39 1.18 -16.33
CA ILE A 125 8.13 0.50 -17.41
C ILE A 125 7.48 -0.85 -17.76
N LEU A 126 7.10 -1.66 -16.76
CA LEU A 126 6.47 -2.97 -16.96
C LEU A 126 5.14 -2.85 -17.70
N MET A 127 4.34 -1.85 -17.34
CA MET A 127 3.03 -1.58 -17.91
C MET A 127 3.08 -0.74 -19.20
N LYS A 128 4.26 -0.22 -19.58
CA LYS A 128 4.40 0.83 -20.61
C LYS A 128 3.48 2.03 -20.37
N ASN A 129 3.28 2.36 -19.10
CA ASN A 129 2.46 3.48 -18.67
C ASN A 129 3.30 4.77 -18.64
N THR A 130 2.85 5.79 -19.35
CA THR A 130 3.47 7.14 -19.37
C THR A 130 2.68 8.20 -18.60
N ALA A 131 1.60 7.83 -17.92
CA ALA A 131 0.80 8.71 -17.07
C ALA A 131 1.57 9.17 -15.81
N SER A 132 0.96 10.09 -15.07
CA SER A 132 1.53 10.63 -13.84
C SER A 132 1.74 9.55 -12.78
N ALA A 133 2.86 9.63 -12.07
CA ALA A 133 3.17 8.74 -10.96
C ALA A 133 3.75 9.55 -9.79
N THR A 134 3.09 9.46 -8.64
CA THR A 134 3.50 10.13 -7.40
C THR A 134 3.88 9.09 -6.35
N THR A 135 4.91 9.35 -5.56
CA THR A 135 5.23 8.54 -4.39
C THR A 135 5.39 9.43 -3.17
N VAL A 136 4.70 9.08 -2.08
CA VAL A 136 4.66 9.85 -0.84
C VAL A 136 5.24 9.07 0.33
N THR A 137 5.81 9.79 1.28
CA THR A 137 6.20 9.29 2.60
C THR A 137 5.78 10.31 3.66
N ALA A 138 5.23 9.80 4.75
CA ALA A 138 4.87 10.55 5.94
C ALA A 138 5.06 9.66 7.20
N ALA A 139 6.12 8.84 7.21
CA ALA A 139 6.39 7.84 8.25
C ALA A 139 5.16 6.95 8.50
N SER A 140 4.69 6.85 9.74
CA SER A 140 3.51 6.07 10.13
C SER A 140 2.20 6.53 9.46
N HIS A 141 2.14 7.76 8.95
CA HIS A 141 0.95 8.34 8.31
C HIS A 141 0.90 8.15 6.78
N SER A 142 1.91 7.49 6.19
CA SER A 142 2.07 7.38 4.72
C SER A 142 0.83 6.79 4.04
N LEU A 143 0.18 5.81 4.67
CA LEU A 143 -1.06 5.22 4.17
C LEU A 143 -2.20 6.25 4.00
N ALA A 144 -2.45 7.08 5.00
CA ALA A 144 -3.55 8.05 4.94
C ALA A 144 -3.22 9.20 4.00
N VAL A 145 -1.96 9.67 4.01
CA VAL A 145 -1.47 10.71 3.10
C VAL A 145 -1.56 10.26 1.64
N GLY A 146 -1.14 9.03 1.34
CA GLY A 146 -1.25 8.47 -0.01
C GLY A 146 -2.70 8.28 -0.46
N LEU A 147 -3.59 7.84 0.44
CA LEU A 147 -5.01 7.70 0.13
C LEU A 147 -5.67 9.06 -0.15
N LEU A 148 -5.35 10.08 0.65
CA LEU A 148 -5.86 11.44 0.41
C LEU A 148 -5.31 12.03 -0.89
N GLN A 149 -4.01 11.83 -1.19
CA GLN A 149 -3.40 12.25 -2.47
C GLN A 149 -4.09 11.57 -3.66
N SER A 150 -4.38 10.27 -3.55
CA SER A 150 -5.11 9.52 -4.58
C SER A 150 -6.51 10.09 -4.79
N TYR A 151 -7.19 10.41 -3.68
CA TYR A 151 -8.53 10.95 -3.68
C TYR A 151 -8.61 12.32 -4.35
N THR A 152 -7.70 13.23 -3.99
CA THR A 152 -7.65 14.58 -4.57
C THR A 152 -7.25 14.54 -6.03
N THR A 153 -6.26 13.72 -6.40
CA THR A 153 -5.79 13.60 -7.79
C THR A 153 -6.90 13.06 -8.69
N SER A 154 -7.51 11.92 -8.34
CA SER A 154 -8.56 11.29 -9.15
C SER A 154 -9.76 12.22 -9.37
N LEU A 155 -10.19 12.95 -8.34
CA LEU A 155 -11.31 13.89 -8.48
C LEU A 155 -10.97 15.16 -9.28
N THR A 156 -9.70 15.58 -9.26
CA THR A 156 -9.26 16.79 -9.96
C THR A 156 -9.02 16.50 -11.44
N GLU A 157 -8.30 15.42 -11.73
CA GLU A 157 -7.93 15.02 -13.09
C GLU A 157 -9.02 14.16 -13.77
N SER A 158 -10.01 13.69 -13.00
CA SER A 158 -11.04 12.76 -13.48
C SER A 158 -10.46 11.46 -14.07
N THR A 159 -9.32 11.01 -13.51
CA THR A 159 -8.61 9.80 -13.92
C THR A 159 -8.68 8.70 -12.84
N PRO A 160 -8.72 7.42 -13.23
CA PRO A 160 -8.48 6.32 -12.32
C PRO A 160 -7.09 6.38 -11.66
N ILE A 161 -7.01 6.04 -10.38
CA ILE A 161 -5.75 5.99 -9.62
C ILE A 161 -5.51 4.56 -9.12
N LEU A 162 -4.34 4.01 -9.44
CA LEU A 162 -3.80 2.86 -8.73
C LEU A 162 -3.06 3.36 -7.49
N TYR A 163 -3.68 3.18 -6.32
CA TYR A 163 -3.08 3.49 -5.04
C TYR A 163 -2.44 2.24 -4.43
N VAL A 164 -1.15 2.30 -4.07
CA VAL A 164 -0.43 1.20 -3.41
C VAL A 164 0.28 1.71 -2.16
N ALA A 165 0.01 1.10 -1.01
CA ALA A 165 0.77 1.32 0.22
C ALA A 165 1.52 0.05 0.61
N TYR A 166 2.81 0.17 0.93
CA TYR A 166 3.67 -0.99 1.14
C TYR A 166 4.87 -0.66 2.03
N ASP A 167 5.24 -1.64 2.86
CA ASP A 167 6.40 -1.59 3.72
C ASP A 167 7.03 -2.98 3.82
N ALA A 168 8.35 -3.02 4.02
CA ALA A 168 9.10 -4.26 4.13
C ALA A 168 10.13 -4.19 5.27
N PRO A 169 10.49 -5.32 5.87
CA PRO A 169 11.51 -5.35 6.91
C PRO A 169 12.86 -4.83 6.41
N ALA A 170 13.56 -4.11 7.28
CA ALA A 170 14.92 -3.68 7.07
C ALA A 170 15.86 -4.22 8.16
N LEU A 171 17.12 -4.45 7.81
CA LEU A 171 18.15 -4.88 8.76
C LEU A 171 18.44 -3.81 9.82
N LEU A 172 18.37 -2.55 9.41
CA LEU A 172 18.54 -1.39 10.29
C LEU A 172 17.25 -0.59 10.32
N LYS A 173 17.00 0.04 11.46
CA LYS A 173 15.88 0.97 11.67
C LYS A 173 16.40 2.39 11.76
N ILE A 174 15.61 3.37 11.32
CA ILE A 174 15.93 4.78 11.54
C ILE A 174 15.83 5.10 13.03
N ASP A 175 14.73 4.67 13.67
CA ASP A 175 14.55 4.71 15.11
C ASP A 175 14.95 3.35 15.73
N PRO A 176 16.03 3.28 16.54
CA PRO A 176 16.47 2.04 17.17
C PRO A 176 15.39 1.36 18.03
N ASP A 177 14.53 2.17 18.66
CA ASP A 177 13.50 1.73 19.60
C ASP A 177 12.19 1.32 18.89
N ALA A 178 12.05 1.62 17.60
CA ALA A 178 10.88 1.21 16.83
C ALA A 178 10.73 -0.31 16.77
N ALA A 179 9.48 -0.79 16.76
CA ALA A 179 9.21 -2.21 16.58
C ALA A 179 9.67 -2.68 15.18
N PRO A 180 10.09 -3.95 15.03
CA PRO A 180 10.34 -4.53 13.71
C PRO A 180 9.09 -4.43 12.83
N ILE A 181 9.32 -4.09 11.56
CA ILE A 181 8.29 -4.01 10.54
C ILE A 181 8.05 -5.38 9.93
N ASP A 182 6.79 -5.76 9.78
CA ASP A 182 6.37 -6.94 9.03
C ASP A 182 6.11 -6.56 7.56
N PRO A 183 6.38 -7.47 6.59
CA PRO A 183 6.09 -7.20 5.19
C PRO A 183 4.58 -7.05 4.99
N PHE A 184 4.14 -5.91 4.48
CA PHE A 184 2.73 -5.65 4.24
C PHE A 184 2.55 -4.81 2.98
N SER A 185 1.52 -5.10 2.20
CA SER A 185 1.10 -4.27 1.09
C SER A 185 -0.41 -4.31 0.88
N VAL A 186 -0.97 -3.17 0.50
CA VAL A 186 -2.36 -3.02 0.08
C VAL A 186 -2.40 -2.20 -1.21
N GLY A 187 -3.33 -2.53 -2.09
CA GLY A 187 -3.56 -1.78 -3.32
C GLY A 187 -5.04 -1.61 -3.63
N PHE A 188 -5.40 -0.46 -4.19
CA PHE A 188 -6.74 -0.13 -4.63
C PHE A 188 -6.69 0.45 -6.03
N LEU A 189 -7.56 0.00 -6.93
CA LEU A 189 -7.91 0.77 -8.12
C LEU A 189 -9.10 1.66 -7.78
N LEU A 190 -8.89 2.96 -7.80
CA LEU A 190 -9.88 3.99 -7.46
C LEU A 190 -10.36 4.68 -8.73
N SER A 191 -11.68 4.80 -8.89
CA SER A 191 -12.31 5.46 -10.04
C SER A 191 -13.14 6.68 -9.61
N PRO A 192 -13.15 7.77 -10.39
CA PRO A 192 -13.94 8.97 -10.10
C PRO A 192 -15.43 8.81 -10.45
N SER A 193 -15.82 7.71 -11.09
CA SER A 193 -17.18 7.39 -11.47
C SER A 193 -17.48 5.91 -11.21
N PRO A 194 -18.74 5.55 -10.88
CA PRO A 194 -19.11 4.17 -10.63
C PRO A 194 -19.03 3.36 -11.92
N SER A 195 -18.69 2.08 -11.76
CA SER A 195 -18.67 1.08 -12.81
C SER A 195 -19.41 -0.18 -12.34
N LYS A 196 -19.63 -1.14 -13.23
CA LYS A 196 -20.19 -2.46 -12.86
C LYS A 196 -19.30 -3.26 -11.91
N ARG A 197 -18.04 -2.86 -11.73
CA ARG A 197 -17.07 -3.52 -10.85
C ARG A 197 -16.87 -2.78 -9.52
N SER A 198 -17.47 -1.60 -9.35
CA SER A 198 -17.32 -0.86 -8.10
C SER A 198 -17.80 -1.73 -6.93
N ILE A 199 -16.92 -1.95 -5.96
CA ILE A 199 -17.15 -2.78 -4.76
C ILE A 199 -17.75 -1.91 -3.65
N ALA A 200 -17.21 -0.70 -3.50
CA ALA A 200 -17.67 0.28 -2.55
C ALA A 200 -17.31 1.69 -3.03
N SER A 201 -18.03 2.67 -2.54
CA SER A 201 -17.68 4.08 -2.64
C SER A 201 -17.06 4.57 -1.34
N ILE A 202 -16.09 5.47 -1.45
CA ILE A 202 -15.42 6.12 -0.32
C ILE A 202 -15.52 7.64 -0.40
N ARG A 203 -15.73 8.28 0.76
CA ARG A 203 -15.57 9.73 0.91
C ARG A 203 -14.58 10.03 2.01
N LEU A 204 -13.69 10.97 1.74
CA LEU A 204 -12.65 11.35 2.67
C LEU A 204 -12.96 12.71 3.29
N SER A 205 -12.65 12.85 4.58
CA SER A 205 -12.60 14.14 5.27
C SER A 205 -11.45 14.17 6.27
N LEU A 206 -10.74 15.30 6.31
CA LEU A 206 -9.77 15.57 7.38
C LEU A 206 -10.51 16.15 8.58
N GLN A 207 -10.18 15.64 9.76
CA GLN A 207 -10.77 16.06 11.03
C GLN A 207 -9.67 16.27 12.06
N ASP A 208 -9.83 17.25 12.93
CA ASP A 208 -8.92 17.45 14.05
C ASP A 208 -9.13 16.35 15.10
N GLY A 209 -8.03 15.86 15.67
CA GLY A 209 -8.03 14.79 16.65
C GLY A 209 -6.97 13.73 16.38
N THR A 210 -6.91 12.75 17.27
CA THR A 210 -5.93 11.64 17.22
C THR A 210 -6.58 10.27 17.42
N GLN A 211 -7.90 10.24 17.65
CA GLN A 211 -8.63 9.00 17.86
C GLN A 211 -8.83 8.28 16.52
N ILE A 212 -8.34 7.04 16.44
CA ILE A 212 -8.46 6.18 15.26
C ILE A 212 -9.43 5.03 15.52
N THR A 213 -9.98 4.45 14.45
CA THR A 213 -10.81 3.25 14.57
C THR A 213 -9.93 2.06 15.01
N PRO A 214 -10.21 1.42 16.15
CA PRO A 214 -9.41 0.30 16.62
C PRO A 214 -9.69 -0.98 15.81
N VAL A 215 -8.71 -1.88 15.80
CA VAL A 215 -8.93 -3.29 15.40
C VAL A 215 -9.22 -4.08 16.68
N GLU A 216 -10.44 -4.61 16.82
CA GLU A 216 -10.91 -5.21 18.08
C GLU A 216 -10.19 -6.52 18.43
N ASN A 217 -9.90 -7.36 17.43
CA ASN A 217 -9.18 -8.61 17.65
C ASN A 217 -7.69 -8.32 17.96
N ALA A 218 -7.20 -8.82 19.08
CA ALA A 218 -5.84 -8.55 19.56
C ALA A 218 -4.73 -8.98 18.58
N ASN A 219 -4.90 -10.11 17.88
CA ASN A 219 -3.90 -10.60 16.93
C ASN A 219 -3.85 -9.71 15.68
N LEU A 220 -5.00 -9.35 15.12
CA LEU A 220 -5.09 -8.42 13.99
C LEU A 220 -4.66 -6.99 14.36
N SER A 221 -4.93 -6.57 15.60
CA SER A 221 -4.46 -5.29 16.15
C SER A 221 -2.93 -5.23 16.26
N ARG A 222 -2.30 -6.36 16.60
CA ARG A 222 -0.83 -6.47 16.51
C ARG A 222 -0.37 -6.31 15.06
N VAL A 223 -1.03 -6.92 14.08
CA VAL A 223 -0.66 -6.75 12.66
C VAL A 223 -0.80 -5.30 12.20
N SER A 224 -1.89 -4.60 12.55
CA SER A 224 -2.14 -3.23 12.08
C SER A 224 -1.11 -2.20 12.56
N THR A 225 -0.35 -2.52 13.61
CA THR A 225 0.67 -1.64 14.20
C THR A 225 2.10 -1.97 13.73
N ARG A 226 2.26 -3.04 12.93
CA ARG A 226 3.58 -3.52 12.48
C ARG A 226 4.11 -2.82 11.24
N SER A 227 3.32 -2.00 10.56
CA SER A 227 3.78 -1.13 9.47
C SER A 227 2.78 0.00 9.21
N SER A 228 3.19 1.04 8.47
CA SER A 228 2.26 2.11 8.08
C SER A 228 1.18 1.55 7.14
N ALA A 229 1.57 0.70 6.18
CA ALA A 229 0.65 0.05 5.27
C ALA A 229 -0.39 -0.84 5.99
N ALA A 230 0.01 -1.55 7.06
CA ALA A 230 -0.89 -2.39 7.85
C ALA A 230 -1.95 -1.58 8.63
N GLY A 231 -1.76 -0.28 8.80
CA GLY A 231 -2.77 0.63 9.34
C GLY A 231 -4.09 0.64 8.56
N VAL A 232 -4.14 0.00 7.38
CA VAL A 232 -5.34 -0.12 6.55
C VAL A 232 -6.37 -1.12 7.09
N LEU A 233 -5.99 -2.01 8.03
CA LEU A 233 -6.89 -3.10 8.46
C LEU A 233 -8.29 -2.66 8.91
N PRO A 234 -8.50 -1.55 9.65
CA PRO A 234 -9.85 -1.06 9.94
C PRO A 234 -10.70 -0.82 8.68
N LEU A 235 -10.09 -0.28 7.61
CA LEU A 235 -10.77 -0.07 6.32
C LEU A 235 -11.06 -1.40 5.63
N MET A 236 -10.12 -2.35 5.68
CA MET A 236 -10.31 -3.68 5.10
C MET A 236 -11.44 -4.45 5.79
N ILE A 237 -11.57 -4.32 7.12
CA ILE A 237 -12.66 -4.91 7.91
C ILE A 237 -14.00 -4.31 7.48
N ALA A 238 -14.09 -2.98 7.36
CA ALA A 238 -15.31 -2.29 6.90
C ALA A 238 -15.73 -2.74 5.48
N LEU A 239 -14.76 -2.88 4.57
CA LEU A 239 -14.99 -3.38 3.21
C LEU A 239 -15.44 -4.85 3.20
N ALA A 240 -14.86 -5.70 4.05
CA ALA A 240 -15.24 -7.11 4.14
C ALA A 240 -16.67 -7.30 4.68
N LYS A 241 -17.11 -6.46 5.63
CA LYS A 241 -18.48 -6.48 6.18
C LYS A 241 -19.56 -6.12 5.15
N GLN A 242 -19.20 -5.40 4.08
CA GLN A 242 -20.15 -4.87 3.09
C GLN A 242 -21.29 -4.09 3.74
N GLN A 243 -20.96 -3.21 4.69
CA GLN A 243 -21.91 -2.33 5.37
C GLN A 243 -21.45 -0.88 5.27
N GLN A 244 -22.38 0.05 5.40
CA GLN A 244 -22.03 1.45 5.52
C GLN A 244 -21.37 1.68 6.88
N GLU A 245 -20.12 2.14 6.87
CA GLU A 245 -19.31 2.33 8.08
C GLU A 245 -18.39 3.54 7.88
N THR A 246 -17.95 4.15 8.98
CA THR A 246 -16.93 5.20 8.95
C THR A 246 -15.70 4.72 9.69
N VAL A 247 -14.57 4.75 8.98
CA VAL A 247 -13.26 4.36 9.50
C VAL A 247 -12.39 5.59 9.64
N VAL A 248 -11.65 5.69 10.74
CA VAL A 248 -10.77 6.82 11.03
C VAL A 248 -9.33 6.33 11.06
N LEU A 249 -8.50 6.85 10.15
CA LEU A 249 -7.09 6.52 9.97
C LEU A 249 -6.18 7.66 10.47
N PRO A 250 -4.98 7.37 11.00
CA PRO A 250 -4.07 8.42 11.45
C PRO A 250 -3.50 9.19 10.25
N TYR A 251 -3.58 10.52 10.26
CA TYR A 251 -3.08 11.38 9.16
C TYR A 251 -1.92 12.28 9.58
N SER A 252 -1.96 12.83 10.79
CA SER A 252 -0.85 13.57 11.41
C SER A 252 -0.94 13.48 12.93
N ASN A 253 -0.04 14.17 13.63
CA ASN A 253 -0.05 14.23 15.11
C ASN A 253 -1.27 14.98 15.69
N GLN A 254 -2.05 15.67 14.86
CA GLN A 254 -3.19 16.49 15.30
C GLN A 254 -4.46 16.25 14.47
N GLN A 255 -4.37 15.44 13.42
CA GLN A 255 -5.48 15.21 12.50
C GLN A 255 -5.59 13.74 12.11
N VAL A 256 -6.81 13.35 11.79
CA VAL A 256 -7.17 12.04 11.29
C VAL A 256 -7.89 12.15 9.95
N LEU A 257 -7.78 11.09 9.17
CA LEU A 257 -8.51 10.92 7.92
C LEU A 257 -9.74 10.04 8.20
N SER A 258 -10.93 10.63 8.16
CA SER A 258 -12.19 9.91 8.19
C SER A 258 -12.53 9.42 6.78
N VAL A 259 -12.83 8.13 6.67
CA VAL A 259 -13.18 7.39 5.45
C VAL A 259 -14.60 6.86 5.64
N GLU A 260 -15.58 7.51 5.01
CA GLU A 260 -16.93 6.97 4.91
C GLU A 260 -16.94 5.92 3.80
N VAL A 261 -17.34 4.69 4.11
CA VAL A 261 -17.42 3.57 3.16
C VAL A 261 -18.89 3.24 2.94
N THR A 262 -19.33 3.12 1.69
CA THR A 262 -20.69 2.69 1.33
C THR A 262 -20.60 1.63 0.23
N PRO A 263 -21.08 0.39 0.46
CA PRO A 263 -21.13 -0.66 -0.57
C PRO A 263 -21.85 -0.21 -1.84
N CYS A 264 -21.43 -0.71 -3.00
CA CYS A 264 -22.04 -0.42 -4.30
C CYS A 264 -23.03 -1.49 -4.76
#